data_AF-A0A6B9Y8B6-F1
#
_entry.id   AF-A0A6B9Y8B6-F1
#
_cell.length_a   1.000
_cell.length_b   1.000
_cell.length_c   1.000
_cell.angle_alpha   90.00
_cell.angle_beta   90.00
_cell.angle_gamma   90.00
#
_symmetry.space_group_name_H-M   'P 1'
#
loop_
_entity.id
_entity.type
_entity.pdbx_description
1 polymer ?
#
loop_
_entity_poly.entity_id
_entity_poly.type
_entity_poly.pdbx_seq_one_letter_code
_entity_poly.pdbx_strand_id
1 'polypeptide(L)'
;MSGAQYRFNREQYTEGDELEVPERVAERHPRSLEVIGDGDDESADAGDEDTPDAEDGAADSEGGDEPPDFGVDLEEVDPHPNDLSVSELRDRISDVNDVDLLQAIRHLESESEDRKTALEAIDDRIAAVEEE
;
A
#
# COMPACT_ATOMS: atom_id res chain seq x y z
N MET A 1 -17.93 33.28 -1.66
CA MET A 1 -17.83 32.23 -0.64
C MET A 1 -16.74 31.30 -1.13
N SER A 2 -15.58 31.30 -0.48
CA SER A 2 -14.49 30.39 -0.85
C SER A 2 -14.77 29.07 -0.13
N GLY A 3 -15.35 28.10 -0.83
CA GLY A 3 -15.55 26.75 -0.28
C GLY A 3 -14.21 26.11 0.06
N ALA A 4 -14.20 25.19 1.01
CA ALA A 4 -13.03 24.34 1.27
C ALA A 4 -12.70 23.58 -0.03
N GLN A 5 -11.51 23.81 -0.57
CA GLN A 5 -11.02 23.13 -1.77
C GLN A 5 -10.15 21.97 -1.29
N TYR A 6 -10.60 20.74 -1.52
CA TYR A 6 -9.81 19.54 -1.23
C TYR A 6 -9.04 19.13 -2.49
N ARG A 7 -7.81 18.63 -2.31
CA ARG A 7 -6.98 18.16 -3.43
C ARG A 7 -6.52 16.74 -3.16
N PHE A 8 -6.84 15.84 -4.09
CA PHE A 8 -6.46 14.43 -4.05
C PHE A 8 -6.03 13.99 -5.44
N ASN A 9 -4.94 13.23 -5.57
CA ASN A 9 -4.41 12.77 -6.85
C ASN A 9 -4.26 13.84 -7.96
N ARG A 10 -3.92 15.09 -7.56
CA ARG A 10 -3.82 16.27 -8.45
C ARG A 10 -5.16 16.78 -9.00
N GLU A 11 -6.27 16.17 -8.62
CA GLU A 11 -7.63 16.60 -8.88
C GLU A 11 -8.10 17.55 -7.76
N GLN A 12 -9.06 18.44 -8.08
CA GLN A 12 -9.59 19.44 -7.15
C GLN A 12 -11.07 19.16 -6.91
N TYR A 13 -11.44 19.01 -5.65
CA TYR A 13 -12.80 18.71 -5.19
C TYR A 13 -13.34 19.88 -4.38
N THR A 14 -14.64 20.10 -4.49
CA THR A 14 -15.39 21.08 -3.71
C THR A 14 -16.35 20.41 -2.74
N GLU A 15 -16.89 21.17 -1.79
CA GLU A 15 -17.86 20.66 -0.82
C GLU A 15 -19.08 20.07 -1.54
N GLY A 16 -19.33 18.77 -1.35
CA GLY A 16 -20.41 18.01 -1.98
C GLY A 16 -19.99 17.12 -3.16
N ASP A 17 -18.73 17.19 -3.60
CA ASP A 17 -18.20 16.21 -4.57
C ASP A 17 -17.92 14.86 -3.90
N GLU A 18 -18.35 13.78 -4.54
CA GLU A 18 -18.03 12.41 -4.15
C GLU A 18 -16.66 12.02 -4.71
N LEU A 19 -15.88 11.32 -3.88
CA LEU A 19 -14.48 11.07 -4.11
C LEU A 19 -14.14 9.73 -3.46
N GLU A 20 -13.58 8.82 -4.24
CA GLU A 20 -13.09 7.54 -3.74
C GLU A 20 -11.68 7.72 -3.17
N VAL A 21 -11.55 7.52 -1.85
CA VAL A 21 -10.27 7.56 -1.15
C VAL A 21 -10.09 6.32 -0.29
N PRO A 22 -8.85 5.85 -0.10
CA PRO A 22 -8.56 4.81 0.88
C PRO A 22 -8.98 5.24 2.29
N GLU A 23 -9.44 4.29 3.11
CA GLU A 23 -9.94 4.54 4.48
C GLU A 23 -8.96 5.35 5.34
N ARG A 24 -7.67 5.01 5.27
CA ARG A 24 -6.56 5.75 5.93
C ARG A 24 -6.53 7.26 5.63
N VAL A 25 -7.03 7.68 4.47
CA VAL A 25 -7.10 9.08 4.04
C VAL A 25 -8.33 9.77 4.64
N ALA A 26 -9.48 9.09 4.63
CA ALA A 26 -10.71 9.58 5.27
C ALA A 26 -10.50 9.79 6.77
N GLU A 27 -9.84 8.86 7.44
CA GLU A 27 -9.48 8.94 8.87
C GLU A 27 -8.57 10.13 9.20
N ARG A 28 -7.64 10.47 8.29
CA ARG A 28 -6.72 11.61 8.47
C ARG A 28 -7.41 12.97 8.29
N HIS A 29 -8.59 13.00 7.65
CA HIS A 29 -9.32 14.22 7.32
C HIS A 29 -10.78 14.24 7.80
N PRO A 30 -11.05 14.04 9.10
CA PRO A 30 -12.41 13.90 9.64
C PRO A 30 -13.24 15.20 9.64
N ARG A 31 -12.63 16.33 9.26
CA ARG A 31 -13.30 17.64 9.13
C ARG A 31 -13.53 18.07 7.69
N SER A 32 -12.92 17.36 6.74
CA SER A 32 -12.94 17.73 5.32
C SER A 32 -13.58 16.64 4.47
N LEU A 33 -13.58 15.39 4.95
CA LEU A 33 -14.20 14.24 4.31
C LEU A 33 -15.25 13.67 5.26
N GLU A 34 -16.41 13.32 4.71
CA GLU A 34 -17.48 12.58 5.38
C GLU A 34 -17.57 11.21 4.71
N VAL A 35 -17.50 10.13 5.50
CA VAL A 35 -17.66 8.77 4.97
C VAL A 35 -19.14 8.54 4.74
N ILE A 36 -19.54 8.55 3.46
CA ILE A 36 -20.88 8.15 3.03
C ILE A 36 -20.87 6.62 3.05
N GLY A 37 -21.62 6.00 3.96
CA GLY A 37 -21.77 4.55 3.94
C GLY A 37 -22.56 4.15 2.70
N ASP A 38 -22.13 3.05 2.04
CA ASP A 38 -22.85 2.39 0.96
C ASP A 38 -24.28 2.02 1.41
N GLY A 39 -25.19 2.97 1.29
CA GLY A 39 -26.62 2.75 1.46
C GLY A 39 -27.17 2.31 0.12
N ASP A 40 -27.78 1.13 0.09
CA ASP A 40 -28.60 0.59 -1.00
C ASP A 40 -29.35 1.68 -1.78
N ASP A 41 -28.79 2.14 -2.91
CA ASP A 41 -29.55 2.91 -3.90
C ASP A 41 -30.15 1.93 -4.92
N GLU A 42 -31.31 1.38 -4.55
CA GLU A 42 -32.23 0.77 -5.50
C GLU A 42 -32.86 1.86 -6.38
N SER A 43 -32.14 2.28 -7.43
CA SER A 43 -32.71 3.06 -8.53
C SER A 43 -32.59 2.30 -9.84
N ALA A 44 -33.60 1.47 -10.12
CA ALA A 44 -33.83 0.92 -11.44
C ALA A 44 -34.19 2.03 -12.44
N ASP A 45 -33.47 2.13 -13.56
CA ASP A 45 -34.06 2.59 -14.82
C ASP A 45 -33.46 1.83 -16.01
N ALA A 46 -34.37 1.28 -16.82
CA ALA A 46 -34.08 0.34 -17.88
C ALA A 46 -33.64 1.06 -19.15
N GLY A 47 -32.49 0.66 -19.69
CA GLY A 47 -31.99 1.09 -21.00
C GLY A 47 -31.39 -0.10 -21.73
N ASP A 48 -32.24 -0.75 -22.52
CA ASP A 48 -31.97 -1.82 -23.47
C ASP A 48 -30.91 -1.41 -24.51
N GLU A 49 -30.18 -2.42 -24.99
CA GLU A 49 -29.57 -2.58 -26.33
C GLU A 49 -28.03 -2.71 -26.43
N ASP A 50 -27.68 -3.79 -27.13
CA ASP A 50 -26.43 -4.13 -27.82
C ASP A 50 -25.37 -4.94 -27.06
N THR A 51 -25.53 -6.27 -27.12
CA THR A 51 -24.46 -7.25 -26.90
C THR A 51 -23.57 -7.38 -28.13
N PRO A 52 -22.32 -6.87 -28.12
CA PRO A 52 -21.28 -7.45 -28.94
C PRO A 52 -20.76 -8.73 -28.27
N ASP A 53 -21.16 -9.84 -28.89
CA ASP A 53 -20.48 -11.13 -28.82
C ASP A 53 -19.01 -10.95 -29.26
N ALA A 54 -18.11 -11.03 -28.27
CA ALA A 54 -16.68 -11.22 -28.48
C ALA A 54 -16.16 -12.03 -27.30
N GLU A 55 -16.16 -13.35 -27.47
CA GLU A 55 -15.31 -14.23 -26.69
C GLU A 55 -13.83 -13.93 -26.95
N ASP A 56 -13.00 -14.33 -25.99
CA ASP A 56 -11.54 -14.48 -26.05
C ASP A 56 -10.71 -13.33 -25.45
N GLY A 57 -10.25 -13.53 -24.22
CA GLY A 57 -9.15 -12.72 -23.68
C GLY A 57 -8.90 -12.84 -22.18
N ALA A 58 -8.44 -14.01 -21.75
CA ALA A 58 -7.60 -14.24 -20.57
C ALA A 58 -8.09 -13.75 -19.20
N ALA A 59 -8.23 -14.73 -18.31
CA ALA A 59 -8.29 -14.53 -16.88
C ALA A 59 -7.09 -13.73 -16.34
N ASP A 60 -7.33 -13.19 -15.15
CA ASP A 60 -6.34 -12.99 -14.11
C ASP A 60 -5.52 -11.69 -14.18
N SER A 61 -6.07 -10.65 -13.55
CA SER A 61 -5.29 -9.70 -12.77
C SER A 61 -6.23 -9.08 -11.75
N GLU A 62 -6.63 -9.88 -10.76
CA GLU A 62 -6.83 -9.34 -9.42
C GLU A 62 -5.46 -8.83 -8.98
N GLY A 63 -5.14 -7.59 -9.36
CA GLY A 63 -4.02 -6.83 -8.80
C GLY A 63 -4.33 -6.45 -7.36
N GLY A 64 -4.67 -7.43 -6.52
CA GLY A 64 -4.53 -7.28 -5.10
C GLY A 64 -3.04 -7.07 -4.85
N ASP A 65 -2.71 -5.99 -4.16
CA ASP A 65 -1.46 -5.84 -3.42
C ASP A 65 -1.41 -6.96 -2.36
N GLU A 66 -1.33 -8.22 -2.80
CA GLU A 66 -0.99 -9.32 -1.92
C GLU A 66 0.49 -9.11 -1.62
N PRO A 67 0.85 -8.84 -0.36
CA PRO A 67 2.24 -8.64 -0.01
C PRO A 67 3.02 -9.87 -0.46
N PRO A 68 4.24 -9.69 -0.99
CA PRO A 68 5.08 -10.81 -1.36
C PRO A 68 5.17 -11.83 -0.20
N ASP A 69 4.81 -13.08 -0.49
CA ASP A 69 4.87 -14.17 0.48
C ASP A 69 6.33 -14.55 0.71
N PHE A 70 6.95 -13.89 1.69
CA PHE A 70 8.30 -14.22 2.15
C PHE A 70 8.28 -15.38 3.15
N GLY A 71 7.14 -16.02 3.43
CA GLY A 71 7.03 -17.03 4.48
C GLY A 71 7.22 -16.48 5.90
N VAL A 72 7.20 -15.15 6.05
CA VAL A 72 7.21 -14.43 7.33
C VAL A 72 6.13 -13.36 7.32
N ASP A 73 5.36 -13.27 8.40
CA ASP A 73 4.35 -12.23 8.55
C ASP A 73 5.01 -10.87 8.74
N LEU A 74 4.79 -9.95 7.79
CA LEU A 74 5.35 -8.59 7.81
C LEU A 74 4.96 -7.82 9.09
N GLU A 75 3.78 -8.06 9.63
CA GLU A 75 3.29 -7.47 10.88
C GLU A 75 3.98 -8.06 12.13
N GLU A 76 4.56 -9.25 12.04
CA GLU A 76 5.31 -9.89 13.14
C GLU A 76 6.78 -9.44 13.20
N VAL A 77 7.25 -8.67 12.21
CA VAL A 77 8.61 -8.13 12.19
C VAL A 77 8.74 -7.02 13.24
N ASP A 78 9.04 -7.41 14.48
CA ASP A 78 9.25 -6.50 15.63
C ASP A 78 10.71 -6.54 16.10
N PRO A 79 11.38 -5.38 16.32
CA PRO A 79 10.99 -4.02 15.93
C PRO A 79 10.76 -3.79 14.43
N HIS A 80 9.86 -2.87 14.07
CA HIS A 80 9.68 -2.47 12.67
C HIS A 80 10.92 -1.69 12.18
N PRO A 81 11.39 -1.85 10.94
CA PRO A 81 12.58 -1.13 10.44
C PRO A 81 12.47 0.41 10.53
N ASN A 82 11.28 0.97 10.31
CA ASN A 82 11.04 2.42 10.49
C ASN A 82 11.17 2.92 11.92
N ASP A 83 10.90 2.07 12.91
CA ASP A 83 11.03 2.44 14.32
C ASP A 83 12.51 2.49 14.74
N LEU A 84 13.40 1.97 13.89
CA LEU A 84 14.83 1.96 14.09
C LEU A 84 15.50 3.04 13.24
N SER A 85 16.57 3.63 13.78
CA SER A 85 17.50 4.40 12.96
C SER A 85 18.28 3.46 12.03
N VAL A 86 18.83 4.00 10.94
CA VAL A 86 19.67 3.24 10.00
C VAL A 86 20.79 2.47 10.70
N SER A 87 21.40 3.05 11.74
CA SER A 87 22.44 2.39 12.52
C SER A 87 21.90 1.21 13.35
N GLU A 88 20.79 1.40 14.05
CA GLU A 88 20.18 0.33 14.85
C GLU A 88 19.64 -0.81 13.99
N LEU A 89 19.04 -0.47 12.84
CA LEU A 89 18.60 -1.45 11.86
C LEU A 89 19.79 -2.25 11.31
N ARG A 90 20.92 -1.58 11.01
CA ARG A 90 22.14 -2.23 10.56
C ARG A 90 22.73 -3.18 11.61
N ASP A 91 22.79 -2.75 12.87
CA ASP A 91 23.24 -3.62 13.97
C ASP A 91 22.33 -4.84 14.10
N ARG A 92 21.00 -4.65 14.01
CA ARG A 92 20.04 -5.74 14.08
C ARG A 92 20.23 -6.78 12.98
N ILE A 93 20.24 -6.35 11.72
CA ILE A 93 20.33 -7.29 10.59
C ILE A 93 21.70 -7.97 10.51
N SER A 94 22.72 -7.41 11.15
CA SER A 94 24.08 -7.96 11.14
C SER A 94 24.15 -9.38 11.71
N ASP A 95 23.29 -9.73 12.67
CA ASP A 95 23.24 -11.06 13.29
C ASP A 95 22.15 -11.98 12.67
N VAL A 96 21.32 -11.45 11.77
CA VAL A 96 20.24 -12.20 11.12
C VAL A 96 20.80 -12.97 9.92
N ASN A 97 20.59 -14.29 9.87
CA ASN A 97 20.98 -15.17 8.76
C ASN A 97 19.77 -15.75 8.00
N ASP A 98 18.60 -15.18 8.25
CA ASP A 98 17.35 -15.64 7.65
C ASP A 98 17.04 -14.73 6.45
N VAL A 99 17.17 -15.29 5.24
CA VAL A 99 17.01 -14.53 3.99
C VAL A 99 15.58 -14.04 3.85
N ASP A 100 14.60 -14.86 4.20
CA ASP A 100 13.19 -14.55 4.14
C ASP A 100 12.84 -13.38 5.06
N LEU A 101 13.35 -13.42 6.31
CA LEU A 101 13.23 -12.30 7.24
C LEU A 101 13.92 -11.02 6.72
N LEU A 102 15.11 -11.13 6.12
CA LEU A 102 15.81 -9.97 5.57
C LEU A 102 15.06 -9.35 4.38
N GLN A 103 14.46 -10.16 3.51
CA GLN A 103 13.64 -9.68 2.40
C GLN A 103 12.36 -9.01 2.88
N ALA A 104 11.71 -9.55 3.92
CA ALA A 104 10.58 -8.89 4.58
C ALA A 104 10.95 -7.53 5.16
N ILE A 105 12.07 -7.45 5.90
CA ILE A 105 12.58 -6.18 6.45
C ILE A 105 12.86 -5.16 5.32
N ARG A 106 13.46 -5.63 4.21
CA ARG A 106 13.73 -4.79 3.03
C ARG A 106 12.45 -4.23 2.41
N HIS A 107 11.42 -5.07 2.28
CA HIS A 107 10.14 -4.66 1.73
C HIS A 107 9.47 -3.61 2.63
N LEU A 108 9.41 -3.85 3.95
CA LEU A 108 8.87 -2.91 4.92
C LEU A 108 9.58 -1.54 4.91
N GLU A 109 10.90 -1.55 4.79
CA GLU A 109 11.70 -0.32 4.67
C GLU A 109 11.38 0.43 3.37
N SER A 110 11.23 -0.28 2.25
CA SER A 110 10.93 0.32 0.94
C SER A 110 9.51 0.92 0.87
N GLU A 111 8.53 0.25 1.47
CA GLU A 111 7.14 0.72 1.54
C GLU A 111 6.97 2.01 2.36
N SER A 112 7.88 2.27 3.31
CA SER A 112 7.63 3.26 4.35
C SER A 112 8.43 4.55 4.22
N GLU A 113 9.75 4.48 4.34
CA GLU A 113 10.63 5.66 4.27
C GLU A 113 11.61 5.58 3.08
N ASP A 114 11.77 4.39 2.48
CA ASP A 114 12.66 4.11 1.35
C ASP A 114 14.07 4.69 1.58
N ARG A 115 14.60 4.54 2.80
CA ARG A 115 15.89 5.12 3.16
C ARG A 115 16.96 4.29 2.46
N LYS A 116 17.48 4.83 1.35
CA LYS A 116 18.51 4.17 0.52
C LYS A 116 19.63 3.53 1.33
N THR A 117 20.15 4.23 2.34
CA THR A 117 21.24 3.70 3.17
C THR A 117 20.83 2.50 4.04
N ALA A 118 19.57 2.43 4.46
CA ALA A 118 19.02 1.25 5.15
C ALA A 118 18.81 0.10 4.17
N LEU A 119 18.18 0.37 3.02
CA LEU A 119 17.97 -0.63 1.95
C LEU A 119 19.29 -1.24 1.48
N GLU A 120 20.31 -0.42 1.22
CA GLU A 120 21.65 -0.87 0.84
C GLU A 120 22.27 -1.77 1.93
N ALA A 121 22.10 -1.43 3.21
CA ALA A 121 22.61 -2.27 4.30
C ALA A 121 21.90 -3.63 4.40
N ILE A 122 20.60 -3.69 4.09
CA ILE A 122 19.83 -4.93 4.03
C ILE A 122 20.21 -5.75 2.81
N ASP A 123 20.34 -5.13 1.65
CA ASP A 123 20.80 -5.78 0.41
C ASP A 123 22.19 -6.39 0.55
N ASP A 124 23.14 -5.65 1.14
CA ASP A 124 24.49 -6.14 1.44
C ASP A 124 24.43 -7.38 2.35
N ARG A 125 23.51 -7.39 3.33
CA ARG A 125 23.37 -8.51 4.26
C ARG A 125 22.73 -9.73 3.62
N ILE A 126 21.69 -9.55 2.80
CA ILE A 126 21.06 -10.63 2.02
C ILE A 126 22.12 -11.30 1.16
N ALA A 127 22.86 -10.52 0.37
CA ALA A 127 23.92 -11.04 -0.49
C ALA A 127 24.97 -11.84 0.31
N ALA A 128 25.39 -11.32 1.48
CA ALA A 128 26.35 -12.01 2.33
C ALA A 128 25.84 -13.36 2.88
N VAL A 129 24.54 -13.49 3.15
CA VAL A 129 23.91 -14.73 3.63
C VAL A 129 23.70 -15.72 2.48
N GLU A 130 23.34 -15.24 1.29
CA GLU A 130 23.17 -16.09 0.10
C GLU A 130 24.49 -16.64 -0.45
N GLU A 131 25.60 -15.93 -0.23
CA GLU A 131 26.95 -16.35 -0.63
C GLU A 131 27.68 -17.25 0.40
N GLU A 132 27.09 -17.51 1.57
CA GLU A 132 27.66 -18.35 2.65
C GLU A 132 27.32 -19.84 2.51
#